data_AF-A0A926D905-F1
#
_entry.id   AF-A0A926D905-F1
#
_cell.length_a   1.000
_cell.length_b   1.000
_cell.length_c   1.000
_cell.angle_alpha   90.00
_cell.angle_beta   90.00
_cell.angle_gamma   90.00
#
_symmetry.space_group_name_H-M   'P 1'
#
loop_
_entity.id
_entity.type
_entity.pdbx_description
1 polymer ?
#
loop_
_entity_poly.entity_id
_entity_poly.type
_entity_poly.pdbx_seq_one_letter_code
_entity_poly.pdbx_strand_id
1 'polypeptide(L)'
;MGILDDVVVNAKSAATAVGKKAGELVDLSKLRINAADISGEINKKYQELGRILYQAKKEGAQEEDAVKSCIALIDELYEQLDAVNAQILLMRHKKVCGNCKKENSEDAAFCSACGAALDEKPEE
;
A
#
# COMPACT_ATOMS: atom_id res chain seq x y z
N MET A 1 -43.97 10.83 -18.58
CA MET A 1 -42.60 10.57 -18.11
C MET A 1 -42.58 9.10 -17.72
N GLY A 2 -42.02 8.26 -18.57
CA GLY A 2 -42.11 6.81 -18.45
C GLY A 2 -41.24 6.13 -19.49
N ILE A 3 -40.87 4.87 -19.19
CA ILE A 3 -40.18 3.85 -19.99
C ILE A 3 -38.67 3.98 -20.31
N LEU A 4 -37.92 4.87 -19.67
CA LEU A 4 -36.44 4.90 -19.80
C LEU A 4 -35.64 4.73 -18.50
N ASP A 5 -36.27 4.76 -17.31
CA ASP A 5 -35.53 4.65 -16.05
C ASP A 5 -35.17 3.21 -15.64
N ASP A 6 -35.88 2.19 -16.15
CA ASP A 6 -35.66 0.79 -15.71
C ASP A 6 -34.61 0.01 -16.52
N VAL A 7 -34.12 0.54 -17.64
CA VAL A 7 -33.07 -0.15 -18.44
C VAL A 7 -31.65 0.23 -17.98
N VAL A 8 -31.49 1.36 -17.29
CA VAL A 8 -30.18 1.83 -16.80
C VAL A 8 -29.73 1.09 -15.53
N VAL A 9 -30.67 0.50 -14.78
CA VAL A 9 -30.37 -0.13 -13.50
C VAL A 9 -29.67 -1.49 -13.64
N ASN A 10 -29.74 -2.15 -14.81
CA ASN A 10 -29.20 -3.51 -14.95
C ASN A 10 -27.96 -3.66 -15.87
N ALA A 11 -27.52 -2.61 -16.55
CA ALA A 11 -26.22 -2.61 -17.25
C ALA A 11 -25.04 -2.42 -16.28
N LYS A 12 -25.29 -1.82 -15.11
CA LYS A 12 -24.24 -1.54 -14.12
C LYS A 12 -23.79 -2.79 -13.36
N SER A 13 -24.67 -3.79 -13.25
CA SER A 13 -24.44 -5.03 -12.51
C SER A 13 -23.59 -6.06 -13.27
N ALA A 14 -23.57 -6.00 -14.61
CA ALA A 14 -22.73 -6.89 -15.43
C ALA A 14 -21.30 -6.36 -15.63
N ALA A 15 -21.08 -5.05 -15.53
CA ALA A 15 -19.74 -4.45 -15.59
C ALA A 15 -18.94 -4.65 -14.28
N THR A 16 -19.61 -4.83 -13.14
CA THR A 16 -18.94 -5.01 -11.84
C THR A 16 -18.49 -6.44 -11.55
N ALA A 17 -18.99 -7.43 -12.30
CA ALA A 17 -18.62 -8.84 -12.10
C ALA A 17 -17.34 -9.25 -12.88
N VAL A 18 -16.94 -8.50 -13.91
CA VAL A 18 -15.68 -8.74 -14.65
C VAL A 18 -14.48 -8.06 -13.99
N GLY A 19 -14.69 -7.02 -13.17
CA GLY A 19 -13.62 -6.36 -12.41
C GLY A 19 -13.14 -7.11 -11.16
N LYS A 20 -13.95 -8.05 -10.63
CA LYS A 20 -13.63 -8.75 -9.37
C LYS A 20 -12.56 -9.84 -9.47
N LYS A 21 -12.07 -10.16 -10.68
CA LYS A 21 -10.90 -11.04 -10.88
C LYS A 21 -9.65 -10.29 -11.38
N ALA A 22 -9.59 -8.97 -11.18
CA ALA A 22 -8.41 -8.14 -11.44
C ALA A 22 -7.70 -7.64 -10.16
N GLY A 23 -8.15 -8.07 -8.97
CA GLY A 23 -7.41 -7.94 -7.70
C GLY A 23 -6.75 -9.28 -7.38
N GLU A 24 -5.51 -9.40 -6.95
CA GLU A 24 -4.67 -8.51 -6.16
C GLU A 24 -3.21 -8.63 -6.64
N LEU A 25 -2.87 -8.02 -7.77
CA LEU A 25 -1.48 -7.67 -8.03
C LEU A 25 -1.33 -6.20 -7.66
N VAL A 26 -1.09 -5.96 -6.37
CA VAL A 26 -0.57 -4.66 -5.94
C VAL A 26 0.89 -4.66 -6.38
N ASP A 27 1.13 -4.13 -7.58
CA ASP A 27 2.48 -4.06 -8.13
C ASP A 27 3.41 -3.31 -7.17
N LEU A 28 4.69 -3.67 -7.17
CA LEU A 28 5.73 -3.03 -6.37
C LEU A 28 5.68 -1.49 -6.45
N SER A 29 5.33 -0.95 -7.62
CA SER A 29 5.15 0.49 -7.84
C SER A 29 4.03 1.10 -6.99
N LYS A 30 2.88 0.41 -6.84
CA LYS A 30 1.77 0.88 -6.01
C LYS A 30 2.14 0.86 -4.54
N LEU A 31 2.80 -0.21 -4.08
CA LEU A 31 3.29 -0.28 -2.69
C LEU A 31 4.28 0.85 -2.39
N ARG A 32 5.17 1.18 -3.33
CA ARG A 32 6.12 2.30 -3.19
C ARG A 32 5.41 3.67 -3.13
N ILE A 33 4.37 3.88 -3.93
CA ILE A 33 3.56 5.11 -3.87
C ILE A 33 2.87 5.20 -2.51
N ASN A 34 2.24 4.12 -2.04
CA ASN A 34 1.60 4.08 -0.73
C ASN A 34 2.59 4.40 0.40
N ALA A 35 3.80 3.83 0.36
CA ALA A 35 4.84 4.13 1.35
C ALA A 35 5.26 5.61 1.33
N ALA A 36 5.36 6.22 0.13
CA ALA A 36 5.67 7.63 -0.02
C ALA A 36 4.53 8.53 0.50
N ASP A 37 3.28 8.16 0.25
CA ASP A 37 2.10 8.88 0.73
C ASP A 37 2.02 8.85 2.26
N ILE A 38 2.17 7.67 2.89
CA ILE A 38 2.20 7.51 4.35
C ILE A 38 3.35 8.35 4.95
N SER A 39 4.54 8.30 4.34
CA SER A 39 5.68 9.14 4.77
C SER A 39 5.37 10.64 4.67
N GLY A 40 4.61 11.05 3.64
CA GLY A 40 4.12 12.41 3.49
C GLY A 40 3.10 12.79 4.57
N GLU A 41 2.23 11.87 4.97
CA GLU A 41 1.25 12.07 6.06
C GLU A 41 1.92 12.19 7.43
N ILE A 42 2.94 11.36 7.72
CA ILE A 42 3.76 11.46 8.92
C ILE A 42 4.36 12.86 9.03
N ASN A 43 4.96 13.37 7.95
CA ASN A 43 5.51 14.71 7.91
C ASN A 43 4.46 15.80 8.19
N LYS A 44 3.25 15.67 7.63
CA LYS A 44 2.14 16.60 7.91
C LYS A 44 1.72 16.54 9.38
N LYS A 45 1.68 15.34 9.98
CA LYS A 45 1.33 15.17 11.40
C LYS A 45 2.38 15.75 12.34
N TYR A 46 3.66 15.63 12.01
CA TYR A 46 4.72 16.34 12.74
C TYR A 46 4.57 17.87 12.66
N GLN A 47 4.22 18.40 11.49
CA GLN A 47 3.95 19.84 11.35
C GLN A 47 2.75 20.29 12.16
N GLU A 48 1.67 19.50 12.20
CA GLU A 48 0.49 19.76 13.02
C GLU A 48 0.82 19.76 14.51
N LEU A 49 1.56 18.74 14.98
CA LEU A 49 2.05 18.66 16.36
C LEU A 49 2.91 19.87 16.74
N GLY A 50 3.81 20.30 15.85
CA GLY A 50 4.64 21.49 16.07
C GLY A 50 3.81 22.77 16.19
N ARG A 51 2.73 22.91 15.42
CA ARG A 51 1.80 24.05 15.51
C ARG A 51 1.05 24.06 16.83
N ILE A 52 0.53 22.91 17.26
CA ILE A 52 -0.15 22.74 18.55
C ILE A 52 0.77 23.17 19.69
N LEU A 53 2.00 22.65 19.72
CA LEU A 53 2.97 22.97 20.77
C LEU A 53 3.38 24.44 20.77
N TYR A 54 3.58 25.04 19.60
CA TYR A 54 3.89 26.46 19.48
C TYR A 54 2.75 27.33 20.02
N GLN A 55 1.51 27.03 19.63
CA GLN A 55 0.34 27.80 20.06
C GLN A 55 0.12 27.67 21.57
N ALA A 56 0.16 26.44 22.09
CA ALA A 56 0.07 26.15 23.52
C ALA A 56 1.11 26.94 24.32
N LYS A 57 2.37 26.96 23.88
CA LYS A 57 3.43 27.74 24.54
C LYS A 57 3.23 29.25 24.44
N LYS A 58 2.72 29.75 23.31
CA LYS A 58 2.47 31.18 23.10
C LYS A 58 1.31 31.69 23.95
N GLU A 59 0.26 30.90 24.10
CA GLU A 59 -0.95 31.27 24.84
C GLU A 59 -0.89 30.90 26.33
N GLY A 60 0.14 30.15 26.74
CA GLY A 60 0.24 29.61 28.11
C GLY A 60 -0.80 28.50 28.37
N ALA A 61 -1.41 27.96 27.32
CA ALA A 61 -2.35 26.86 27.39
C ALA A 61 -1.63 25.50 27.45
N GLN A 62 -2.26 24.50 28.04
CA GLN A 62 -1.82 23.11 27.97
C GLN A 62 -2.76 22.33 27.06
N GLU A 63 -2.27 21.94 25.89
CA GLU A 63 -2.99 21.07 24.94
C GLU A 63 -2.43 19.63 24.98
N GLU A 64 -2.26 19.07 26.19
CA GLU A 64 -1.65 17.74 26.35
C GLU A 64 -2.42 16.63 25.65
N ASP A 65 -3.75 16.70 25.62
CA ASP A 65 -4.58 15.67 24.97
C ASP A 65 -4.45 15.71 23.44
N ALA A 66 -4.37 16.91 22.86
CA ALA A 66 -4.13 17.07 21.43
C ALA A 66 -2.74 16.56 21.04
N VAL A 67 -1.73 16.84 21.87
CA VAL A 67 -0.37 16.32 21.69
C VAL A 67 -0.34 14.79 21.75
N LYS A 68 -0.95 14.19 22.77
CA LYS A 68 -1.03 12.71 22.90
C LYS A 68 -1.73 12.08 21.70
N SER A 69 -2.82 12.67 21.24
CA SER A 69 -3.56 12.21 20.07
C SER A 69 -2.70 12.29 18.79
N CYS A 70 -1.99 13.40 18.57
CA CYS A 70 -1.07 13.53 17.43
C CYS A 70 0.06 12.50 17.47
N ILE A 71 0.63 12.21 18.64
CA ILE A 71 1.68 11.19 18.80
C ILE A 71 1.13 9.80 18.45
N ALA A 72 -0.02 9.42 19.01
CA ALA A 72 -0.65 8.12 18.72
C ALA A 72 -0.91 7.93 17.22
N LEU A 73 -1.40 8.97 16.53
CA LEU A 73 -1.61 8.91 15.08
C LEU A 73 -0.30 8.78 14.28
N ILE A 74 0.79 9.39 14.76
CA ILE A 74 2.10 9.24 14.13
C ILE A 74 2.60 7.80 14.30
N ASP A 75 2.46 7.23 15.49
CA ASP A 75 2.84 5.84 15.78
C ASP A 75 2.06 4.86 14.89
N GLU A 76 0.74 5.04 14.77
CA GLU A 76 -0.11 4.24 13.87
C GLU A 76 0.34 4.34 12.39
N LEU A 77 0.71 5.53 11.94
CA LEU A 77 1.21 5.72 10.57
C LEU A 77 2.57 5.03 10.36
N TYR A 78 3.44 4.99 11.38
CA TYR A 78 4.69 4.23 11.31
C TYR A 78 4.43 2.72 11.24
N GLU A 79 3.48 2.19 12.03
CA GLU A 79 3.10 0.78 11.94
C GLU A 79 2.58 0.42 10.53
N GLN A 80 1.78 1.30 9.92
CA GLN A 80 1.31 1.13 8.54
C GLN A 80 2.47 1.18 7.53
N LEU A 81 3.40 2.12 7.70
CA LEU A 81 4.58 2.23 6.84
C LEU A 81 5.44 0.98 6.90
N ASP A 82 5.66 0.43 8.10
CA ASP A 82 6.43 -0.79 8.31
C ASP A 82 5.75 -2.00 7.65
N ALA A 83 4.43 -2.12 7.77
CA ALA A 83 3.67 -3.17 7.10
C ALA A 83 3.79 -3.09 5.57
N VAL A 84 3.72 -1.89 4.99
CA VAL A 84 3.90 -1.70 3.54
C VAL A 84 5.33 -2.00 3.11
N ASN A 85 6.33 -1.58 3.89
CA ASN A 85 7.74 -1.86 3.61
C ASN A 85 8.05 -3.36 3.68
N ALA A 86 7.46 -4.09 4.63
CA ALA A 86 7.57 -5.55 4.68
C ALA A 86 6.99 -6.22 3.42
N GLN A 87 5.84 -5.75 2.92
CA GLN A 87 5.27 -6.24 1.66
C GLN A 87 6.17 -5.92 0.45
N ILE A 88 6.79 -4.74 0.42
CA ILE A 88 7.78 -4.37 -0.61
C ILE A 88 8.97 -5.32 -0.61
N LEU A 89 9.50 -5.66 0.57
CA LEU A 89 10.61 -6.62 0.70
C LEU A 89 10.21 -8.00 0.18
N LEU A 90 9.06 -8.52 0.61
CA LEU A 90 8.53 -9.81 0.14
C LEU A 90 8.36 -9.85 -1.39
N MET A 91 7.97 -8.73 -2.00
CA MET A 91 7.84 -8.63 -3.47
C MET A 91 9.18 -8.52 -4.19
N ARG A 92 10.24 -7.99 -3.55
CA ARG A 92 11.60 -7.95 -4.12
C ARG A 92 12.29 -9.31 -4.08
N HIS A 93 12.01 -10.14 -3.08
CA HIS A 93 12.55 -11.50 -2.94
C HIS A 93 11.81 -12.54 -3.80
N LYS A 94 11.37 -12.15 -5.00
CA LYS A 94 10.69 -13.02 -5.97
C LYS A 94 11.37 -12.95 -7.33
N LYS A 95 11.55 -14.11 -7.96
CA LYS A 95 12.02 -14.26 -9.34
C LYS A 95 10.85 -14.42 -10.28
N VAL A 96 10.84 -13.69 -11.38
CA VAL A 96 9.83 -13.85 -12.45
C VAL A 96 10.36 -14.86 -13.47
N CYS A 97 9.60 -15.91 -13.73
CA CYS A 97 9.96 -16.92 -14.71
C CYS A 97 10.06 -16.32 -16.12
N GLY A 98 11.20 -16.50 -16.79
CA GLY A 98 11.40 -16.04 -18.16
C GLY A 98 10.39 -16.64 -19.16
N ASN A 99 10.03 -17.92 -18.96
CA ASN A 99 9.16 -18.70 -19.84
C ASN A 99 7.66 -18.40 -19.64
N CYS A 100 7.15 -18.50 -18.40
CA CYS A 100 5.70 -18.38 -18.13
C CYS A 100 5.29 -17.13 -17.32
N LYS A 101 6.24 -16.26 -16.96
CA LYS A 101 6.03 -15.02 -16.18
C LYS A 101 5.45 -15.20 -14.77
N LYS A 102 5.38 -16.43 -14.27
CA LYS A 102 5.01 -16.70 -12.87
C LYS A 102 6.07 -16.15 -11.91
N GLU A 103 5.64 -15.50 -10.82
CA GLU A 103 6.49 -15.19 -9.68
C GLU A 103 6.82 -16.45 -8.87
N ASN A 104 8.09 -16.63 -8.55
CA ASN A 104 8.61 -17.72 -7.73
C ASN A 104 9.46 -17.13 -6.60
N SER A 105 9.74 -17.90 -5.56
CA SER A 105 10.66 -17.47 -4.49
C SER A 105 12.05 -17.16 -5.06
N GLU A 106 12.79 -16.29 -4.38
CA GLU A 106 14.16 -15.97 -4.77
C GLU A 106 15.06 -17.21 -4.83
N ASP A 107 14.87 -18.16 -3.94
CA ASP A 107 15.67 -19.39 -3.86
C ASP A 107 15.16 -20.51 -4.79
N ALA A 108 14.12 -20.27 -5.58
CA ALA A 108 13.60 -21.29 -6.49
C ALA A 108 14.57 -21.50 -7.68
N ALA A 109 15.09 -22.72 -7.82
CA ALA A 109 15.86 -23.16 -8.99
C ALA A 109 14.97 -23.44 -10.21
N PHE A 110 13.71 -23.84 -9.99
CA PHE A 110 12.74 -24.16 -11.05
C PHE A 110 11.41 -23.47 -10.82
N CYS A 111 10.73 -23.13 -11.91
CA CYS A 111 9.43 -22.48 -11.87
C CYS A 111 8.35 -23.44 -11.36
N SER A 112 7.67 -23.06 -10.28
CA SER A 112 6.58 -23.82 -9.66
C SER A 112 5.37 -24.08 -10.57
N ALA A 113 5.18 -23.25 -11.61
CA ALA A 113 4.08 -23.39 -12.57
C ALA A 113 4.41 -24.18 -13.84
N CYS A 114 5.64 -24.12 -14.36
CA CYS A 114 5.96 -24.70 -15.67
C CYS A 114 7.26 -25.53 -15.71
N GLY A 115 7.97 -25.66 -14.59
CA GLY A 115 9.19 -26.46 -14.48
C GLY A 115 10.43 -25.87 -15.16
N ALA A 116 10.33 -24.73 -15.85
CA ALA A 116 11.49 -24.07 -16.46
C ALA A 116 12.50 -23.64 -15.39
N ALA A 117 13.80 -23.82 -15.66
CA ALA A 117 14.86 -23.32 -14.80
C ALA A 117 14.75 -21.80 -14.65
N LEU A 118 14.97 -21.31 -13.43
CA LEU A 118 15.00 -19.90 -13.09
C LEU A 118 16.47 -19.56 -12.87
N ASP A 119 17.08 -18.81 -13.80
CA ASP A 119 18.52 -18.55 -13.80
C ASP A 119 19.05 -18.23 -12.39
N GLU A 120 20.12 -18.94 -12.01
CA GLU A 120 20.82 -18.75 -10.75
C GLU A 120 21.49 -17.37 -10.73
N LYS A 121 21.43 -16.67 -9.59
CA LYS A 121 22.34 -15.54 -9.38
C LYS A 121 23.76 -16.13 -9.36
N PRO A 122 24.76 -15.49 -9.98
CA PRO A 122 26.16 -15.83 -9.70
C PRO A 122 26.38 -15.61 -8.19
N GLU A 123 26.81 -16.64 -7.48
CA GLU A 123 27.33 -16.51 -6.12
C GLU A 123 28.62 -15.67 -6.20
N GLU A 124 28.69 -14.56 -5.44
CA GLU A 124 29.94 -13.89 -5.08
C GLU A 124 30.38 -14.34 -3.68
#